data_AF-A0A2N4SSL7-F1
#
_entry.id   AF-A0A2N4SSL7-F1
#
_cell.length_a   1.000
_cell.length_b   1.000
_cell.length_c   1.000
_cell.angle_alpha   90.00
_cell.angle_beta   90.00
_cell.angle_gamma   90.00
#
_symmetry.space_group_name_H-M   'P 1'
#
loop_
_entity.id
_entity.type
_entity.pdbx_description
1 polymer ?
#
loop_
_entity_poly.entity_id
_entity_poly.type
_entity_poly.pdbx_seq_one_letter_code
_entity_poly.pdbx_strand_id
1 'polypeptide(L)'
;MPNARAMLHRSARILRWALCIALLLFGIKYCFEVKARVRADNHPDRWWSEVSPIQDGAYTARLVFVSRGTILLRLYRTGEPTLLAERTYTEHGVELSWTDDGWLIYDTSDTSYQEGSIQLPPTRLDNLMAKLP
;
A
#
# COMPACT_ATOMS: atom_id res chain seq x y z
N MET A 1 6.49 12.02 -50.62
CA MET A 1 5.60 11.36 -49.64
C MET A 1 6.46 10.56 -48.67
N PRO A 2 6.44 10.83 -47.35
CA PRO A 2 7.22 10.05 -46.40
C PRO A 2 6.63 8.64 -46.28
N ASN A 3 7.50 7.62 -46.41
CA ASN A 3 7.13 6.20 -46.45
C ASN A 3 6.49 5.73 -45.13
N ALA A 4 5.20 5.36 -45.16
CA ALA A 4 4.42 4.89 -44.02
C ALA A 4 5.08 3.70 -43.26
N ARG A 5 5.85 2.85 -43.95
CA ARG A 5 6.64 1.77 -43.34
C ARG A 5 7.73 2.27 -42.40
N ALA A 6 8.39 3.38 -42.71
CA ALA A 6 9.43 3.95 -41.85
C ALA A 6 8.85 4.57 -40.57
N MET A 7 7.63 5.11 -40.65
CA MET A 7 6.88 5.59 -39.49
C MET A 7 6.45 4.43 -38.59
N LEU A 8 5.81 3.37 -39.12
CA LEU A 8 5.39 2.19 -38.35
C LEU A 8 6.55 1.52 -37.58
N HIS A 9 7.72 1.36 -38.20
CA HIS A 9 8.90 0.81 -37.53
C HIS A 9 9.53 1.73 -36.48
N ARG A 10 9.35 3.06 -36.59
CA ARG A 10 9.76 4.01 -35.54
C ARG A 10 8.76 3.97 -34.38
N SER A 11 7.46 3.94 -34.67
CA SER A 11 6.39 3.86 -33.66
C SER A 11 6.49 2.59 -32.81
N ALA A 12 6.72 1.43 -33.44
CA ALA A 12 6.89 0.17 -32.72
C ALA A 12 8.13 0.17 -31.81
N ARG A 13 9.22 0.82 -32.23
CA ARG A 13 10.42 0.98 -31.40
C ARG A 13 10.17 1.89 -30.21
N ILE A 14 9.49 3.01 -30.41
CA ILE A 14 9.13 3.94 -29.33
C ILE A 14 8.23 3.25 -28.31
N LEU A 15 7.18 2.54 -28.76
CA LEU A 15 6.28 1.80 -27.88
C LEU A 15 7.02 0.73 -27.08
N ARG A 16 7.94 -0.01 -27.72
CA ARG A 16 8.76 -1.02 -27.03
C ARG A 16 9.65 -0.39 -25.95
N TRP A 17 10.32 0.72 -26.25
CA TRP A 17 11.14 1.43 -25.26
C TRP A 17 10.29 1.99 -24.13
N ALA A 18 9.13 2.57 -24.42
CA ALA A 18 8.20 3.05 -23.41
C ALA A 18 7.75 1.90 -22.48
N LEU A 19 7.43 0.73 -23.03
CA LEU A 19 7.08 -0.45 -22.25
C LEU A 19 8.26 -0.93 -21.38
N CYS A 20 9.47 -1.00 -21.93
CA CYS A 20 10.67 -1.37 -21.17
C CYS A 20 10.95 -0.39 -20.03
N ILE A 21 10.81 0.91 -20.28
CA ILE A 21 10.97 1.96 -19.26
C ILE A 21 9.89 1.80 -18.19
N ALA A 22 8.63 1.58 -18.57
CA ALA A 22 7.53 1.38 -17.63
C ALA A 22 7.79 0.16 -16.72
N LEU A 23 8.21 -0.98 -17.29
CA LEU A 23 8.57 -2.18 -16.53
C LEU A 23 9.76 -1.94 -15.60
N LEU A 24 10.76 -1.20 -16.06
CA LEU A 24 11.93 -0.85 -15.26
C LEU A 24 11.54 0.04 -14.07
N LEU A 25 10.73 1.07 -14.30
CA LEU A 25 10.21 1.93 -13.24
C LEU A 25 9.36 1.15 -12.24
N PHE A 26 8.52 0.22 -12.72
CA PHE A 26 7.71 -0.64 -11.86
C PHE A 26 8.59 -1.55 -10.99
N GLY A 27 9.64 -2.16 -11.58
CA GLY A 27 10.60 -2.99 -10.84
C GLY A 27 11.43 -2.19 -9.82
N ILE A 28 11.82 -0.95 -10.15
CA ILE A 28 12.50 -0.06 -9.21
C ILE A 28 11.57 0.27 -8.04
N LYS A 29 10.32 0.67 -8.31
CA LYS A 29 9.30 0.95 -7.28
C LYS A 29 9.12 -0.27 -6.35
N TYR A 30 8.95 -1.45 -6.93
CA TYR A 30 8.84 -2.70 -6.18
C TYR A 30 10.06 -2.96 -5.27
N CYS A 31 11.28 -2.77 -5.78
CA CYS A 31 12.49 -2.93 -4.98
C CYS A 31 12.55 -1.94 -3.80
N PHE A 32 12.10 -0.70 -3.99
CA PHE A 32 12.00 0.28 -2.92
C PHE A 32 10.97 -0.14 -1.86
N GLU A 33 9.80 -0.63 -2.26
CA GLU A 33 8.76 -1.13 -1.35
C GLU A 33 9.26 -2.32 -0.52
N VAL A 34 9.87 -3.32 -1.16
CA VAL A 34 10.42 -4.49 -0.45
C VAL A 34 11.53 -4.06 0.53
N LYS A 35 12.43 -3.17 0.12
CA LYS A 35 13.47 -2.64 1.03
C LYS A 35 12.88 -1.87 2.20
N ALA A 36 11.81 -1.11 1.96
CA ALA A 36 11.06 -0.40 3.00
C ALA A 36 10.45 -1.38 4.03
N ARG A 37 9.81 -2.46 3.56
CA ARG A 37 9.24 -3.50 4.42
C ARG A 37 10.33 -4.19 5.25
N VAL A 38 11.42 -4.63 4.63
CA VAL A 38 12.55 -5.27 5.34
C VAL A 38 13.15 -4.34 6.39
N ARG A 39 13.28 -3.04 6.09
CA ARG A 39 13.75 -2.06 7.07
C ARG A 39 12.77 -1.90 8.23
N ALA A 40 11.47 -1.84 7.96
CA ALA A 40 10.45 -1.76 9.00
C ALA A 40 10.45 -3.00 9.91
N ASP A 41 10.65 -4.20 9.35
CA ASP A 41 10.71 -5.45 10.11
C ASP A 41 11.96 -5.53 10.99
N ASN A 42 13.08 -4.93 10.55
CA ASN A 42 14.31 -4.84 11.34
C ASN A 42 14.27 -3.80 12.47
N HIS A 43 13.25 -2.93 12.51
CA HIS A 43 13.07 -1.88 13.53
C HIS A 43 11.68 -1.97 14.19
N PRO A 44 11.41 -3.05 14.95
CA PRO A 44 10.11 -3.28 15.59
C PRO A 44 9.73 -2.18 16.60
N ASP A 45 10.72 -1.47 17.15
CA ASP A 45 10.58 -0.36 18.09
C ASP A 45 9.94 0.89 17.49
N ARG A 46 9.97 1.04 16.16
CA ARG A 46 9.41 2.21 15.46
C ARG A 46 7.94 2.05 15.10
N TRP A 47 7.36 0.89 15.36
CA TRP A 47 5.96 0.64 15.07
C TRP A 47 5.09 1.30 16.14
N TRP A 48 4.22 2.18 15.67
CA TRP A 48 3.11 2.67 16.48
C TRP A 48 1.97 1.65 16.40
N SER A 49 1.39 1.28 17.53
CA SER A 49 0.27 0.34 17.58
C SER A 49 -0.95 0.98 18.21
N GLU A 50 -2.09 0.80 17.56
CA GLU A 50 -3.38 1.28 18.04
C GLU A 50 -4.39 0.13 18.00
N VAL A 51 -5.02 -0.14 19.15
CA VAL A 51 -6.09 -1.14 19.24
C VAL A 51 -7.39 -0.45 18.87
N SER A 52 -8.18 -1.11 18.02
CA SER A 52 -9.48 -0.64 17.62
C SER A 52 -10.37 -0.39 18.85
N PRO A 53 -10.99 0.78 19.01
CA PRO A 53 -11.96 1.01 20.08
C PRO A 53 -13.32 0.36 19.80
N ILE A 54 -13.54 -0.08 18.55
CA ILE A 54 -14.78 -0.71 18.06
C ILE A 54 -14.64 -2.24 18.02
N GLN A 55 -15.77 -2.95 17.93
CA GLN A 55 -15.83 -4.42 17.87
C GLN A 55 -15.02 -5.11 18.99
N ASP A 56 -15.15 -4.62 20.23
CA ASP A 56 -14.46 -5.12 21.43
C ASP A 56 -12.93 -5.16 21.31
N GLY A 57 -12.35 -4.32 20.45
CA GLY A 57 -10.91 -4.32 20.20
C GLY A 57 -10.41 -5.56 19.47
N ALA A 58 -11.25 -6.17 18.64
CA ALA A 58 -10.89 -7.34 17.84
C ALA A 58 -9.75 -7.10 16.83
N TYR A 59 -9.40 -5.84 16.54
CA TYR A 59 -8.37 -5.48 15.57
C TYR A 59 -7.29 -4.56 16.16
N THR A 60 -6.06 -4.75 15.71
CA THR A 60 -4.91 -3.91 16.07
C THR A 60 -4.28 -3.38 14.79
N ALA A 61 -4.26 -2.06 14.61
CA ALA A 61 -3.50 -1.41 13.57
C ALA A 61 -2.07 -1.15 14.05
N ARG A 62 -1.08 -1.36 13.18
CA ARG A 62 0.29 -0.93 13.40
C ARG A 62 0.77 -0.12 12.22
N LEU A 63 1.39 1.02 12.48
CA LEU A 63 1.95 1.88 11.44
C LEU A 63 3.42 2.19 11.70
N VAL A 64 4.17 2.41 10.63
CA VAL A 64 5.58 2.81 10.70
C VAL A 64 5.96 3.66 9.49
N PHE A 65 6.83 4.64 9.71
CA PHE A 65 7.43 5.43 8.65
C PHE A 65 8.52 4.63 7.94
N VAL A 66 8.28 4.29 6.68
CA VAL A 66 9.26 3.57 5.85
C VAL A 66 10.14 4.49 5.02
N SER A 67 9.65 5.70 4.74
CA SER A 67 10.31 6.73 3.93
C SER A 67 9.85 8.13 4.35
N ARG A 68 10.50 9.20 3.88
CA ARG A 68 10.06 10.58 4.14
C ARG A 68 8.68 10.79 3.52
N GLY A 69 7.65 10.77 4.36
CA GLY A 69 6.25 10.90 3.95
C GLY A 69 5.65 9.61 3.39
N THR A 70 6.18 8.43 3.71
CA THR A 70 5.53 7.15 3.36
C THR A 70 5.33 6.32 4.61
N ILE A 71 4.08 5.93 4.85
CA ILE A 71 3.65 5.14 6.00
C ILE A 71 3.26 3.74 5.51
N LEU A 72 3.75 2.73 6.21
CA LEU A 72 3.32 1.35 6.07
C LEU A 72 2.35 1.05 7.21
N LEU A 73 1.10 0.74 6.87
CA LEU A 73 0.04 0.33 7.79
C LEU A 73 -0.20 -1.17 7.65
N ARG A 74 -0.22 -1.86 8.78
CA ARG A 74 -0.55 -3.27 8.90
C ARG A 74 -1.68 -3.46 9.88
N LEU A 75 -2.71 -4.18 9.46
CA LEU A 75 -3.86 -4.51 10.29
C LEU A 75 -3.76 -5.96 10.73
N TYR A 76 -3.86 -6.20 12.03
CA TYR A 76 -3.84 -7.50 12.65
C TYR A 76 -5.17 -7.77 13.37
N ARG A 77 -5.46 -9.06 13.58
CA ARG A 77 -6.46 -9.45 14.58
C ARG A 77 -5.81 -9.36 15.97
N THR A 78 -6.46 -8.69 16.91
CA THR A 78 -5.96 -8.57 18.28
C THR A 78 -5.84 -9.95 18.93
N GLY A 79 -4.70 -10.21 19.56
CA GLY A 79 -4.40 -11.50 20.19
C GLY A 79 -3.88 -12.58 19.24
N GLU A 80 -3.87 -12.34 17.93
CA GLU A 80 -3.29 -13.25 16.93
C GLU A 80 -2.19 -12.57 16.13
N PRO A 81 -1.13 -13.29 15.70
CA PRO A 81 -0.12 -12.77 14.77
C PRO A 81 -0.63 -12.68 13.32
N THR A 82 -1.93 -12.87 13.07
CA THR A 82 -2.51 -12.94 11.74
C THR A 82 -2.60 -11.55 11.11
N LEU A 83 -1.75 -11.30 10.11
CA LEU A 83 -1.84 -10.11 9.26
C LEU A 83 -3.08 -10.21 8.36
N LEU A 84 -3.98 -9.25 8.49
CA LEU A 84 -5.25 -9.21 7.77
C LEU A 84 -5.20 -8.31 6.54
N ALA A 85 -4.52 -7.17 6.65
CA ALA A 85 -4.35 -6.22 5.56
C ALA A 85 -3.03 -5.46 5.72
N GLU A 86 -2.42 -5.09 4.59
CA GLU A 86 -1.25 -4.20 4.54
C GLU A 86 -1.51 -3.12 3.49
N ARG A 87 -1.18 -1.87 3.81
CA ARG A 87 -1.31 -0.70 2.94
C ARG A 87 -0.10 0.21 3.09
N THR A 88 0.34 0.77 1.98
CA THR A 88 1.39 1.80 1.95
C THR A 88 0.77 3.06 1.37
N TYR A 89 0.88 4.18 2.09
CA TYR A 89 0.33 5.45 1.66
C TYR A 89 1.29 6.60 1.96
N THR A 90 1.12 7.71 1.23
CA THR A 90 1.87 8.94 1.48
C THR A 90 1.25 9.70 2.64
N GLU A 91 2.07 10.24 3.53
CA GLU A 91 1.64 10.96 4.72
C GLU A 91 0.91 12.25 4.32
N HIS A 92 -0.43 12.21 4.37
CA HIS A 92 -1.30 13.39 4.34
C HIS A 92 -2.08 13.55 5.66
N GLY A 93 -1.63 12.86 6.70
CA GLY A 93 -2.21 12.82 8.05
C GLY A 93 -1.89 11.46 8.68
N VAL A 94 -1.43 11.45 9.94
CA VAL A 94 -1.14 10.20 10.70
C VAL A 94 -2.37 9.76 11.51
N GLU A 95 -3.51 10.43 11.32
CA GLU A 95 -4.70 10.20 12.12
C GLU A 95 -5.46 8.97 11.60
N LEU A 96 -5.36 7.87 12.35
CA LEU A 96 -6.23 6.71 12.16
C LEU A 96 -7.60 7.06 12.74
N SER A 97 -8.65 6.84 11.95
CA SER A 97 -10.03 7.00 12.40
C SER A 97 -10.77 5.68 12.23
N TRP A 98 -11.28 5.17 13.35
CA TRP A 98 -12.11 3.97 13.40
C TRP A 98 -13.57 4.38 13.39
N THR A 99 -14.34 3.87 12.43
CA THR A 99 -15.78 4.17 12.33
C THR A 99 -16.62 3.01 12.84
N ASP A 100 -17.75 3.33 13.49
CA ASP A 100 -18.70 2.33 13.99
C ASP A 100 -19.26 1.42 12.89
N ASP A 101 -19.30 1.91 11.66
CA ASP A 101 -19.68 1.17 10.46
C ASP A 101 -18.65 0.08 10.05
N GLY A 102 -17.57 -0.06 10.82
CA GLY A 102 -16.52 -1.04 10.59
C GLY A 102 -15.53 -0.60 9.52
N TRP A 103 -15.18 0.69 9.44
CA TRP A 103 -14.11 1.15 8.55
C TRP A 103 -12.92 1.68 9.35
N LEU A 104 -11.72 1.37 8.88
CA LEU A 104 -10.48 2.00 9.32
C LEU A 104 -10.05 2.99 8.25
N ILE A 105 -10.19 4.28 8.53
CA ILE A 105 -9.76 5.38 7.66
C ILE A 105 -8.35 5.78 8.08
N TYR A 106 -7.41 5.77 7.14
CA TYR A 106 -6.01 6.14 7.37
C TYR A 106 -5.52 7.25 6.45
N ASP A 107 -6.26 7.56 5.40
CA ASP A 107 -6.03 8.73 4.55
C ASP A 107 -7.34 9.48 4.34
N THR A 108 -7.46 10.65 4.97
CA THR A 108 -8.62 11.54 4.85
C THR A 108 -8.51 12.49 3.66
N SER A 109 -7.36 12.52 2.98
CA SER A 109 -7.13 13.34 1.79
C SER A 109 -7.59 12.63 0.50
N ASP A 110 -7.79 11.31 0.55
CA ASP A 110 -8.34 10.54 -0.56
C ASP A 110 -9.86 10.74 -0.67
N THR A 111 -10.24 11.61 -1.62
CA THR A 111 -11.64 11.87 -1.98
C THR A 111 -12.38 10.66 -2.57
N SER A 112 -11.69 9.56 -2.88
CA SER A 112 -12.28 8.36 -3.47
C SER A 112 -12.79 7.34 -2.45
N TYR A 113 -12.49 7.49 -1.15
CA TYR A 113 -12.86 6.57 -0.05
C TYR A 113 -12.46 5.09 -0.25
N GLN A 114 -11.86 4.71 -1.39
CA GLN A 114 -11.49 3.34 -1.75
C GLN A 114 -10.00 3.06 -1.54
N GLU A 115 -9.13 4.06 -1.64
CA GLU A 115 -7.68 3.90 -1.42
C GLU A 115 -7.21 4.42 -0.05
N GLY A 116 -8.04 5.20 0.66
CA GLY A 116 -7.77 5.74 2.00
C GLY A 116 -8.48 5.05 3.18
N SER A 117 -9.20 3.96 2.93
CA SER A 117 -9.91 3.21 3.97
C SER A 117 -9.82 1.68 3.80
N ILE A 118 -9.91 0.96 4.92
CA ILE A 118 -10.02 -0.50 4.96
C ILE A 118 -11.37 -0.86 5.58
N GLN A 119 -12.18 -1.64 4.87
CA GLN A 119 -13.39 -2.21 5.43
C GLN A 119 -13.05 -3.37 6.38
N LEU A 120 -13.73 -3.45 7.52
CA LEU A 120 -13.63 -4.50 8.52
C LEU A 120 -14.92 -5.37 8.48
N PRO A 121 -14.82 -6.71 8.46
CA PRO A 121 -13.59 -7.49 8.29
C PRO A 121 -13.00 -7.32 6.87
N PRO A 122 -11.67 -7.29 6.73
CA PRO A 122 -11.03 -7.13 5.44
C PRO A 122 -11.35 -8.31 4.53
N THR A 123 -11.41 -8.04 3.22
CA THR A 123 -11.80 -9.06 2.25
C THR A 123 -10.72 -10.14 2.15
N ARG A 124 -11.09 -11.32 1.63
CA ARG A 124 -10.10 -12.39 1.37
C ARG A 124 -9.02 -11.95 0.39
N LEU A 125 -9.33 -11.02 -0.50
CA LEU A 125 -8.36 -10.43 -1.43
C LEU A 125 -7.32 -9.59 -0.68
N ASP A 126 -7.76 -8.78 0.30
CA ASP A 126 -6.84 -8.00 1.14
C ASP A 126 -5.89 -8.88 1.93
N ASN A 127 -6.39 -10.00 2.47
CA ASN A 127 -5.56 -10.99 3.14
C ASN A 127 -4.53 -11.64 2.21
N LEU A 128 -4.89 -11.85 0.94
CA LEU A 128 -3.97 -12.40 -0.05
C LEU A 128 -2.91 -11.36 -0.45
N MET A 129 -3.33 -10.11 -0.69
CA MET A 129 -2.43 -9.01 -1.02
C MET A 129 -1.47 -8.69 0.13
N ALA A 130 -1.92 -8.80 1.38
CA ALA A 130 -1.06 -8.63 2.55
C ALA A 130 0.03 -9.71 2.66
N LYS A 131 -0.17 -10.89 2.05
CA LYS A 131 0.82 -11.97 1.99
C LYS A 131 1.75 -11.86 0.80
N LEU A 132 1.45 -11.00 -0.17
CA LEU A 132 2.26 -10.81 -1.36
C LEU A 132 3.31 -9.70 -1.07
N PRO A 133 4.61 -10.00 -1.19
CA PRO A 133 5.67 -9.00 -1.06
C PRO A 133 5.56 -7.95 -2.16
#